data_AF-A0A370HV80-F1
#
_entry.id   AF-A0A370HV80-F1
#
_cell.length_a   1.000
_cell.length_b   1.000
_cell.length_c   1.000
_cell.angle_alpha   90.00
_cell.angle_beta   90.00
_cell.angle_gamma   90.00
#
_symmetry.space_group_name_H-M   'P 1'
#
loop_
_entity.id
_entity.type
_entity.pdbx_description
1 polymer ?
#
loop_
_entity_poly.entity_id
_entity_poly.type
_entity_poly.pdbx_seq_one_letter_code
_entity_poly.pdbx_strand_id
1 'polypeptide(L)'
;MPREITDADGITWSCIQAFAGLGDDPEKADAARVEGSPDEVHVVCTPSGGAKSVRLELPSDWESRLSDDELLDAIRSQAPEEAR
;
A
#
# COMPACT_ATOMS: atom_id res chain seq x y z
N MET A 1 -4.13 4.68 10.14
CA MET A 1 -4.83 5.79 9.45
C MET A 1 -4.36 5.77 8.00
N PRO A 2 -5.17 6.12 6.98
CA PRO A 2 -4.65 6.22 5.61
C PRO A 2 -3.60 7.34 5.53
N ARG A 3 -2.44 7.06 4.93
CA ARG A 3 -1.42 8.07 4.61
C ARG A 3 -1.78 8.69 3.26
N GLU A 4 -1.87 10.00 3.22
CA GLU A 4 -2.14 10.76 2.00
C GLU A 4 -0.81 11.31 1.47
N ILE A 5 -0.47 10.97 0.23
CA ILE A 5 0.73 11.45 -0.47
C ILE A 5 0.31 12.07 -1.79
N THR A 6 0.90 13.18 -2.20
CA THR A 6 0.58 13.83 -3.47
C THR A 6 1.71 13.63 -4.46
N ASP A 7 1.39 13.04 -5.60
CA ASP A 7 2.32 12.82 -6.70
C ASP A 7 2.66 14.14 -7.43
N ALA A 8 3.77 14.17 -8.16
CA ALA A 8 4.18 15.30 -9.00
C ALA A 8 3.12 15.69 -10.06
N ASP A 9 2.30 14.73 -10.50
CA ASP A 9 1.15 14.96 -11.38
C ASP A 9 -0.05 15.62 -10.68
N GLY A 10 0.05 15.93 -9.38
CA GLY A 10 -1.03 16.50 -8.57
C GLY A 10 -2.08 15.46 -8.15
N ILE A 11 -1.77 14.17 -8.29
CA ILE A 11 -2.64 13.07 -7.89
C ILE A 11 -2.40 12.77 -6.41
N THR A 12 -3.41 12.98 -5.57
CA THR A 12 -3.36 12.52 -4.18
C THR A 12 -3.61 11.01 -4.12
N TRP A 13 -2.70 10.27 -3.52
CA TRP A 13 -2.80 8.84 -3.25
C TRP A 13 -3.07 8.62 -1.76
N SER A 14 -4.13 7.89 -1.47
CA SER A 14 -4.43 7.43 -0.12
C SER A 14 -3.94 6.00 0.04
N CYS A 15 -2.80 5.83 0.70
CA CYS A 15 -2.21 4.54 1.03
C CYS A 15 -2.69 4.06 2.39
N ILE A 16 -3.34 2.90 2.43
CA ILE A 16 -3.83 2.27 3.65
C ILE A 16 -3.36 0.83 3.73
N GLN A 17 -2.86 0.43 4.89
CA GLN A 17 -2.54 -0.97 5.15
C GLN A 17 -3.82 -1.80 5.12
N ALA A 18 -3.88 -2.80 4.23
CA ALA A 18 -5.04 -3.66 4.00
C ALA A 18 -5.46 -4.47 5.24
N PHE A 19 -4.61 -4.52 6.28
CA PHE A 19 -4.84 -5.25 7.53
C PHE A 19 -5.46 -4.43 8.66
N ALA A 20 -5.65 -3.11 8.51
CA ALA A 20 -6.17 -2.27 9.59
C ALA A 20 -7.67 -2.48 9.94
N GLY A 21 -8.35 -3.48 9.36
CA GLY A 21 -9.79 -3.74 9.54
C GLY A 21 -10.18 -5.18 9.87
N LEU A 22 -9.22 -6.11 10.00
CA LEU A 22 -9.49 -7.45 10.51
C LEU A 22 -9.08 -7.44 11.98
N GLY A 23 -10.07 -7.27 12.86
CA GLY A 23 -9.88 -7.37 14.30
C GLY A 23 -9.21 -8.70 14.68
N ASP A 24 -8.65 -8.73 15.90
CA ASP A 24 -8.10 -9.87 16.63
C ASP A 24 -8.82 -11.22 16.36
N ASP A 25 -8.54 -11.84 15.22
CA ASP A 25 -8.98 -13.20 14.88
C ASP A 25 -7.73 -13.99 14.45
N PRO A 26 -7.10 -14.73 15.38
CA PRO A 26 -5.83 -15.42 15.13
C PRO A 26 -5.92 -16.51 14.06
N GLU A 27 -7.13 -16.97 13.70
CA GLU A 27 -7.36 -17.96 12.63
C GLU A 27 -7.34 -17.37 11.22
N LYS A 28 -7.49 -16.05 11.05
CA LYS A 28 -7.35 -15.38 9.73
C LYS A 28 -6.01 -14.68 9.53
N ALA A 29 -5.25 -14.50 10.61
CA ALA A 29 -3.88 -13.99 10.59
C ALA A 29 -2.87 -14.93 9.88
N ASP A 30 -3.29 -16.15 9.53
CA ASP A 30 -2.46 -17.13 8.83
C ASP A 30 -2.57 -17.01 7.30
N ALA A 31 -3.74 -16.63 6.77
CA ALA A 31 -3.93 -16.40 5.32
C ALA A 31 -3.38 -15.04 4.84
N ALA A 32 -2.96 -14.20 5.80
CA ALA A 32 -2.46 -12.85 5.65
C ALA A 32 -0.94 -12.77 5.57
N ARG A 33 -0.26 -13.77 6.13
CA ARG A 33 1.18 -13.84 6.15
C ARG A 33 1.62 -14.43 4.82
N VAL A 34 2.44 -13.67 4.09
CA VAL A 34 3.38 -14.28 3.17
C VAL A 34 4.18 -15.27 4.00
N GLU A 35 4.05 -16.56 3.69
CA GLU A 35 4.74 -17.67 4.32
C GLU A 35 6.25 -17.38 4.33
N GLY A 36 6.76 -16.75 5.41
CA GLY A 36 8.19 -16.50 5.60
C GLY A 36 8.62 -15.13 6.15
N SER A 37 7.82 -14.06 6.01
CA SER A 37 8.27 -12.69 6.37
C SER A 37 7.30 -11.98 7.34
N PRO A 38 7.53 -12.02 8.67
CA PRO A 38 6.72 -11.27 9.63
C PRO A 38 6.91 -9.74 9.54
N ASP A 39 7.83 -9.28 8.68
CA ASP A 39 8.23 -7.88 8.56
C ASP A 39 7.52 -7.16 7.40
N GLU A 40 6.68 -7.81 6.59
CA GLU A 40 6.05 -7.24 5.39
C GLU A 40 4.52 -7.23 5.48
N VAL A 41 3.90 -6.16 4.97
CA VAL A 41 2.47 -5.88 5.03
C VAL A 41 1.94 -5.46 3.66
N HIS A 42 0.66 -5.74 3.42
CA HIS A 42 -0.03 -5.28 2.22
C HIS A 42 -0.56 -3.87 2.42
N VAL A 43 -0.13 -2.96 1.55
CA VAL A 43 -0.58 -1.57 1.49
C VAL A 43 -1.35 -1.37 0.20
N VAL A 44 -2.55 -0.79 0.30
CA VAL A 44 -3.39 -0.44 -0.85
C VAL A 44 -3.35 1.06 -1.01
N CYS A 45 -2.84 1.52 -2.14
CA CYS A 45 -2.80 2.93 -2.50
C CYS A 45 -3.88 3.23 -3.54
N THR A 46 -4.81 4.10 -3.17
CA THR A 46 -5.93 4.51 -4.02
C THR A 46 -5.76 5.97 -4.42
N PRO A 47 -5.73 6.30 -5.71
CA PRO A 47 -5.65 7.69 -6.16
C PRO A 47 -7.01 8.38 -6.03
N SER A 48 -7.03 9.64 -5.60
CA SER A 48 -8.23 10.46 -5.40
C SER A 48 -9.02 10.75 -6.68
N GLY A 49 -8.48 10.38 -7.86
CA GLY A 49 -9.15 10.47 -9.16
C GLY A 49 -10.07 9.30 -9.52
N GLY A 50 -10.24 8.31 -8.63
CA GLY A 50 -11.05 7.11 -8.91
C GLY A 50 -10.39 6.14 -9.89
N ALA A 51 -9.08 6.30 -10.14
CA ALA A 51 -8.29 5.35 -10.90
C ALA A 51 -8.05 4.06 -10.10
N LYS A 52 -7.52 3.05 -10.79
CA LYS A 52 -7.29 1.70 -10.26
C LYS A 52 -6.43 1.76 -8.98
N SER A 53 -6.89 1.09 -7.92
CA SER A 53 -6.11 0.94 -6.70
C SER A 53 -4.94 -0.01 -6.94
N VAL A 54 -3.78 0.33 -6.37
CA VAL A 54 -2.55 -0.44 -6.49
C VAL A 54 -2.29 -1.12 -5.15
N ARG A 55 -1.90 -2.39 -5.19
CA ARG A 55 -1.51 -3.16 -4.00
C ARG A 55 -0.01 -3.31 -3.98
N LEU A 56 0.61 -2.87 -2.89
CA LEU A 56 2.03 -2.94 -2.64
C LEU A 56 2.32 -3.89 -1.47
N GLU A 57 3.43 -4.59 -1.59
CA GLU A 57 4.06 -5.36 -0.51
C GLU A 57 5.20 -4.52 0.04
N LEU A 58 5.02 -3.97 1.23
CA LEU A 58 5.96 -3.06 1.86
C LEU A 58 6.29 -3.55 3.27
N PRO A 59 7.44 -3.18 3.86
CA PRO A 59 7.74 -3.51 5.25
C PRO A 59 6.67 -2.96 6.20
N SER A 60 6.44 -3.60 7.34
CA SER A 60 5.47 -3.19 8.37
C SER A 60 5.72 -1.76 8.86
N ASP A 61 6.99 -1.35 8.89
CA ASP A 61 7.43 -0.01 9.27
C ASP A 61 7.49 0.97 8.07
N TRP A 62 6.83 0.66 6.94
CA TRP A 62 6.86 1.49 5.72
C TRP A 62 6.49 2.94 5.97
N GLU A 63 5.60 3.23 6.93
CA GLU A 63 5.19 4.59 7.25
C GLU A 63 6.37 5.44 7.76
N SER A 64 7.29 4.83 8.49
CA SER A 64 8.47 5.48 9.08
C SER A 64 9.72 5.30 8.21
N ARG A 65 9.81 4.15 7.52
CA ARG A 65 10.95 3.77 6.69
C ARG A 65 10.92 4.38 5.30
N LEU A 66 9.75 4.47 4.68
CA LEU A 66 9.59 4.98 3.32
C LEU A 66 9.13 6.44 3.34
N SER A 67 9.78 7.22 2.47
CA SER A 67 9.36 8.58 2.17
C SER A 67 8.23 8.57 1.14
N ASP A 68 7.56 9.72 0.99
CA ASP A 68 6.44 9.85 0.07
C ASP A 68 6.85 9.55 -1.38
N ASP A 69 8.06 9.96 -1.78
CA ASP A 69 8.63 9.72 -3.10
C ASP A 69 8.90 8.23 -3.36
N GLU A 70 9.45 7.50 -2.38
CA GLU A 70 9.70 6.05 -2.48
C GLU A 70 8.39 5.26 -2.57
N LEU A 71 7.36 5.70 -1.84
CA LEU A 71 6.02 5.14 -1.94
C LEU A 71 5.44 5.37 -3.34
N LEU A 72 5.56 6.58 -3.88
CA LEU A 72 5.11 6.89 -5.23
C LEU A 72 5.87 6.07 -6.28
N ASP A 73 7.18 5.88 -6.14
CA ASP A 73 7.96 5.03 -7.03
C ASP A 73 7.50 3.57 -6.99
N ALA A 74 7.24 3.04 -5.79
CA ALA A 74 6.68 1.70 -5.61
C ALA A 74 5.27 1.59 -6.23
N ILE A 75 4.42 2.60 -6.04
CA ILE A 75 3.09 2.69 -6.65
C ILE A 75 3.22 2.69 -8.17
N ARG A 76 4.11 3.50 -8.76
CA ARG A 76 4.34 3.58 -10.22
C ARG A 76 4.88 2.27 -10.79
N SER A 77 5.75 1.59 -10.04
CA SER A 77 6.29 0.29 -10.39
C SER A 77 5.26 -0.84 -10.37
N GLN A 78 4.16 -0.70 -9.61
CA GLN A 78 3.09 -1.69 -9.50
C GLN A 78 1.77 -1.29 -10.16
N ALA A 79 1.54 -0.01 -10.40
CA ALA A 79 0.49 0.47 -11.26
C ALA A 79 0.81 -0.08 -12.66
N PRO A 80 0.05 -1.06 -13.18
CA PRO A 80 0.24 -1.45 -14.56
C PRO A 80 0.06 -0.19 -15.39
N GLU A 81 1.03 0.07 -16.25
CA GLU A 81 1.00 1.07 -17.31
C GLU A 81 -0.22 0.77 -18.22
N GLU A 82 -1.45 1.04 -17.77
CA GLU A 82 -2.67 0.94 -18.57
C GLU A 82 -2.78 2.21 -19.40
N ALA A 83 -1.80 2.37 -20.29
CA ALA A 83 -1.84 3.26 -21.43
C ALA A 83 -1.26 2.52 -22.64
N ARG A 84 -2.00 1.51 -23.11
CA ARG A 84 -1.92 1.16 -24.53
C ARG A 84 -3.25 0.72 -25.10
#